data_AF-Q824I6-F1
#
_entry.id   AF-Q824I6-F1
#
_cell.length_a   1.000
_cell.length_b   1.000
_cell.length_c   1.000
_cell.angle_alpha   90.00
_cell.angle_beta   90.00
_cell.angle_gamma   90.00
#
_symmetry.space_group_name_H-M   'P 1'
#
loop_
_entity.id
_entity.type
_entity.pdbx_description
1 polymer ?
#
loop_
_entity_poly.entity_id
_entity_poly.type
_entity_poly.pdbx_seq_one_letter_code
_entity_poly.pdbx_strand_id
1 'polypeptide(L)'
;MHRILIKVSFGLCVFPLLCSCADTTKTPRRHIHAGRITSQQGHSVVIYPERQENPLPKYSWPTPQRPVITKYSFHCHGSLTSIETEKGTIYDCDGLNHSLYKTFPIHSRIIAITRLIHAHSTLSIIEGFCCHKHVRFLKASGKNLSNKHLEGNAALLFSDKELSVETLRSILHPLYKKKCLYPCSIEFITTETTLSNEEFIITLIRENKGTYLAIEMLYDLENAQPVRVPPSPLS
;
A
#
# COMPACT_ATOMS: atom_id res chain seq x y z
N MET A 1 59.91 -39.97 -22.36
CA MET A 1 59.57 -41.30 -21.80
C MET A 1 58.64 -41.11 -20.60
N HIS A 2 57.52 -41.83 -20.59
CA HIS A 2 56.56 -42.11 -19.49
C HIS A 2 55.80 -40.90 -18.92
N ARG A 3 54.54 -40.61 -19.29
CA ARG A 3 53.25 -41.33 -19.02
C ARG A 3 53.05 -41.71 -17.55
N ILE A 4 51.96 -41.17 -16.96
CA ILE A 4 50.89 -41.79 -16.14
C ILE A 4 50.41 -40.73 -15.11
N LEU A 5 49.26 -40.08 -15.30
CA LEU A 5 47.86 -40.49 -15.08
C LEU A 5 47.34 -40.16 -13.66
N ILE A 6 46.54 -39.10 -13.61
CA ILE A 6 45.23 -38.98 -12.93
C ILE A 6 45.08 -39.61 -11.54
N LYS A 7 44.85 -38.76 -10.54
CA LYS A 7 43.75 -39.00 -9.58
C LYS A 7 42.96 -37.73 -9.34
N VAL A 8 41.78 -37.73 -9.96
CA VAL A 8 40.66 -36.83 -9.74
C VAL A 8 40.28 -36.86 -8.26
N SER A 9 40.11 -35.69 -7.66
CA SER A 9 39.21 -35.49 -6.52
C SER A 9 38.66 -34.07 -6.62
N PHE A 10 37.81 -33.86 -7.63
CA PHE A 10 36.85 -32.77 -7.63
C PHE A 10 35.85 -33.07 -6.50
N GLY A 11 36.09 -32.48 -5.33
CA GLY A 11 35.09 -32.43 -4.27
C GLY A 11 33.92 -31.59 -4.75
N LEU A 12 32.94 -32.23 -5.39
CA LEU A 12 31.62 -31.68 -5.61
C LEU A 12 31.00 -31.38 -4.24
N CYS A 13 31.09 -30.13 -3.77
CA CYS A 13 30.13 -29.61 -2.80
C CYS A 13 28.80 -29.44 -3.51
N VAL A 14 28.07 -30.55 -3.64
CA VAL A 14 26.63 -30.53 -3.96
C VAL A 14 25.95 -29.92 -2.75
N PHE A 15 25.74 -28.61 -2.77
CA PHE A 15 24.70 -28.01 -1.95
C PHE A 15 23.38 -28.64 -2.39
N PRO A 16 22.64 -29.35 -1.51
CA PRO A 16 21.30 -29.75 -1.87
C PRO A 16 20.48 -28.45 -1.92
N LEU A 17 20.22 -27.99 -3.14
CA LEU A 17 19.05 -27.18 -3.44
C LEU A 17 17.86 -27.98 -2.90
N LEU A 18 17.44 -27.66 -1.69
CA LEU A 18 16.13 -28.04 -1.17
C LEU A 18 15.11 -27.30 -2.02
N CYS A 19 14.86 -27.84 -3.20
CA CYS A 19 13.62 -27.66 -3.92
C CYS A 19 12.53 -28.15 -2.97
N SER A 20 11.96 -27.22 -2.21
CA SER A 20 10.63 -27.37 -1.67
C SER A 20 9.70 -27.46 -2.87
N CYS A 21 9.54 -28.67 -3.41
CA CYS A 21 8.36 -29.04 -4.16
C CYS A 21 7.19 -28.94 -3.18
N ALA A 22 6.65 -27.74 -3.01
CA ALA A 22 5.30 -27.62 -2.50
C ALA A 22 4.43 -28.37 -3.51
N ASP A 23 3.76 -29.43 -3.06
CA ASP A 23 2.72 -30.14 -3.80
C ASP A 23 1.68 -29.11 -4.30
N THR A 24 1.91 -28.55 -5.48
CA THR A 24 1.04 -27.58 -6.15
C THR A 24 -0.08 -28.28 -6.92
N THR A 25 -0.54 -29.43 -6.41
CA THR A 25 -1.69 -30.19 -6.96
C THR A 25 -2.70 -30.63 -5.91
N LYS A 26 -2.65 -30.10 -4.68
CA LYS A 26 -3.78 -30.23 -3.75
C LYS A 26 -4.69 -29.01 -3.89
N THR A 27 -5.71 -29.14 -4.73
CA THR A 27 -6.86 -28.23 -4.71
C THR A 27 -7.39 -28.16 -3.26
N PRO A 28 -7.57 -26.96 -2.68
CA PRO A 28 -8.14 -26.86 -1.34
C PRO A 28 -9.58 -27.34 -1.41
N ARG A 29 -9.95 -28.29 -0.54
CA ARG A 29 -11.30 -28.87 -0.47
C ARG A 29 -12.02 -28.32 0.76
N ARG A 30 -13.31 -28.01 0.65
CA ARG A 30 -14.15 -27.59 1.78
C ARG A 30 -14.91 -28.81 2.31
N HIS A 31 -14.85 -29.03 3.62
CA HIS A 31 -15.76 -29.96 4.29
C HIS A 31 -17.02 -29.20 4.76
N ILE A 32 -18.20 -29.68 4.37
CA ILE A 32 -19.47 -29.16 4.88
C ILE A 32 -19.77 -29.88 6.19
N HIS A 33 -19.95 -29.14 7.27
CA HIS A 33 -20.40 -29.69 8.55
C HIS A 33 -21.93 -29.78 8.57
N ALA A 34 -22.46 -30.86 9.17
CA ALA A 34 -23.90 -31.06 9.33
C ALA A 34 -24.52 -29.94 10.18
N GLY A 35 -25.57 -29.30 9.68
CA GLY A 35 -26.45 -28.46 10.48
C GLY A 35 -27.46 -29.33 11.24
N ARG A 36 -27.74 -29.00 12.51
CA ARG A 36 -28.86 -29.61 13.26
C ARG A 36 -30.17 -29.00 12.81
N ILE A 37 -31.15 -29.84 12.47
CA ILE A 37 -32.55 -29.41 12.26
C ILE A 37 -33.42 -30.22 13.22
N THR A 38 -34.37 -29.57 13.88
CA THR A 38 -35.38 -30.22 14.72
C THR A 38 -36.57 -30.64 13.86
N SER A 39 -37.03 -31.89 14.00
CA SER A 39 -38.25 -32.35 13.32
C SER A 39 -39.50 -31.68 13.91
N GLN A 40 -40.61 -31.71 13.18
CA GLN A 40 -41.90 -31.19 13.64
C GLN A 40 -42.46 -31.89 14.91
N GLN A 41 -41.83 -32.98 15.37
CA GLN A 41 -42.16 -33.68 16.63
C GLN A 41 -41.14 -33.40 17.74
N GLY A 42 -40.23 -32.43 17.57
CA GLY A 42 -39.28 -32.02 18.61
C GLY A 42 -38.08 -32.95 18.80
N HIS A 43 -37.89 -33.93 17.91
CA HIS A 43 -36.72 -34.81 17.96
C HIS A 43 -35.55 -34.22 17.14
N SER A 44 -34.35 -34.29 17.70
CA SER A 44 -33.13 -33.89 17.00
C SER A 44 -32.83 -34.90 15.89
N VAL A 45 -32.93 -34.47 14.63
CA VAL A 45 -32.52 -35.27 13.49
C VAL A 45 -31.13 -34.80 13.06
N VAL A 46 -30.14 -35.68 13.15
CA VAL A 46 -28.80 -35.44 12.58
C VAL A 46 -28.86 -35.91 11.13
N ILE A 47 -28.96 -34.95 10.21
CA ILE A 47 -28.76 -35.24 8.79
C ILE A 47 -27.25 -35.33 8.60
N TYR A 48 -26.73 -36.50 8.24
CA TYR A 48 -25.37 -36.62 7.72
C TYR A 48 -25.44 -36.23 6.24
N PRO A 49 -25.09 -35.00 5.83
CA PRO A 49 -24.87 -34.78 4.40
C PRO A 49 -23.76 -35.76 3.99
N GLU A 50 -23.97 -36.50 2.91
CA GLU A 50 -22.88 -37.24 2.29
C GLU A 50 -21.69 -36.29 2.15
N ARG A 51 -20.51 -36.70 2.62
CA ARG A 51 -19.28 -35.92 2.50
C ARG A 51 -18.91 -35.86 1.02
N GLN A 52 -19.56 -34.96 0.29
CA GLN A 52 -19.18 -34.66 -1.08
C GLN A 52 -18.10 -33.59 -1.04
N GLU A 53 -16.93 -33.93 -1.54
CA GLU A 53 -15.85 -32.97 -1.72
C GLU A 53 -16.23 -32.01 -2.83
N ASN A 54 -16.77 -30.85 -2.45
CA ASN A 54 -17.05 -29.81 -3.41
C ASN A 54 -15.76 -29.06 -3.75
N PRO A 55 -15.44 -28.87 -5.04
CA PRO A 55 -14.37 -27.96 -5.43
C PRO A 55 -14.74 -26.54 -4.98
N LEU A 56 -13.72 -25.74 -4.67
CA LEU A 56 -13.94 -24.31 -4.41
C LEU A 56 -14.69 -23.69 -5.59
N PRO A 57 -15.65 -22.77 -5.33
CA PRO A 57 -16.32 -22.04 -6.39
C PRO A 57 -15.26 -21.32 -7.24
N LYS A 58 -15.19 -21.69 -8.52
CA LYS A 58 -14.36 -20.99 -9.50
C LYS A 58 -15.15 -19.80 -9.99
N TYR A 59 -14.90 -18.63 -9.42
CA TYR A 59 -15.41 -17.40 -9.98
C TYR A 59 -14.56 -17.00 -11.19
N SER A 60 -15.19 -16.70 -12.32
CA SER A 60 -14.56 -16.11 -13.50
C SER A 60 -14.26 -14.62 -13.29
N TRP A 61 -13.80 -14.26 -12.09
CA TRP A 61 -13.42 -12.89 -11.81
C TRP A 61 -12.16 -12.59 -12.61
N PRO A 62 -12.14 -11.53 -13.42
CA PRO A 62 -10.92 -11.10 -14.09
C PRO A 62 -9.93 -10.73 -12.99
N THR A 63 -9.03 -11.65 -12.67
CA THR A 63 -7.93 -11.37 -11.75
C THR A 63 -7.00 -10.43 -12.51
N PRO A 64 -6.75 -9.21 -12.04
CA PRO A 64 -5.86 -8.30 -12.73
C PRO A 64 -4.51 -8.98 -12.92
N GLN A 65 -3.99 -9.01 -14.15
CA GLN A 65 -2.68 -9.61 -14.44
C GLN A 65 -1.53 -8.85 -13.77
N ARG A 66 -1.80 -7.64 -13.25
CA ARG A 66 -0.84 -6.80 -12.52
C ARG A 66 -1.48 -6.27 -11.25
N PRO A 67 -0.72 -6.16 -10.14
CA PRO A 67 -1.20 -5.52 -8.93
C PRO A 67 -1.65 -4.09 -9.25
N VAL A 68 -2.87 -3.75 -8.84
CA VAL A 68 -3.44 -2.42 -9.06
C VAL A 68 -3.34 -1.65 -7.75
N ILE A 69 -2.66 -0.50 -7.76
CA ILE A 69 -2.70 0.44 -6.64
C ILE A 69 -4.14 0.93 -6.49
N THR A 70 -4.77 0.68 -5.36
CA THR A 70 -6.15 1.13 -5.08
C THR A 70 -6.15 2.08 -3.89
N LYS A 71 -7.31 2.66 -3.57
CA LYS A 71 -7.45 3.45 -2.35
C LYS A 71 -6.99 2.67 -1.10
N TYR A 72 -7.23 1.35 -1.05
CA TYR A 72 -6.84 0.48 0.05
C TYR A 72 -5.33 0.32 0.23
N SER A 73 -4.55 0.68 -0.79
CA SER A 73 -3.10 0.71 -0.68
C SER A 73 -2.58 1.89 0.17
N PHE A 74 -3.43 2.86 0.50
CA PHE A 74 -3.11 4.07 1.28
C PHE A 74 -3.75 4.05 2.66
N HIS A 75 -4.17 2.88 3.14
CA HIS A 75 -4.71 2.78 4.48
C HIS A 75 -3.62 3.01 5.53
N CYS A 76 -4.02 3.36 6.75
CA CYS A 76 -3.07 3.54 7.84
C CYS A 76 -2.46 2.18 8.23
N HIS A 77 -1.13 2.10 8.34
CA HIS A 77 -0.38 0.86 8.54
C HIS A 77 0.25 0.72 9.94
N GLY A 78 -0.23 1.47 10.94
CA GLY A 78 0.36 1.44 12.28
C GLY A 78 0.57 0.03 12.86
N SER A 79 1.55 -0.07 13.74
CA SER A 79 2.27 -1.30 14.07
C SER A 79 1.99 -1.86 15.46
N LEU A 80 1.01 -1.30 16.20
CA LEU A 80 0.72 -1.65 17.60
C LEU A 80 1.91 -1.50 18.56
N THR A 81 2.91 -0.68 18.21
CA THR A 81 4.06 -0.41 19.07
C THR A 81 3.77 0.69 20.09
N SER A 82 4.72 0.97 20.98
CA SER A 82 4.60 2.01 22.01
C SER A 82 5.92 2.70 22.28
N ILE A 83 5.87 3.97 22.66
CA ILE A 83 7.03 4.76 23.05
C ILE A 83 6.80 5.33 24.44
N GLU A 84 7.79 5.18 25.32
CA GLU A 84 7.79 5.85 26.62
C GLU A 84 8.28 7.29 26.46
N THR A 85 7.51 8.22 27.02
CA THR A 85 7.87 9.65 27.08
C THR A 85 7.80 10.13 28.52
N GLU A 86 8.36 11.30 28.82
CA GLU A 86 8.27 11.94 30.14
C GLU A 86 6.82 12.11 30.65
N LYS A 87 5.86 12.22 29.72
CA LYS A 87 4.43 12.39 30.01
C LYS A 87 3.64 11.07 30.03
N GLY A 88 4.33 9.93 29.90
CA GLY A 88 3.74 8.59 29.86
C GLY A 88 3.93 7.87 28.52
N THR A 89 3.28 6.71 28.39
CA THR A 89 3.40 5.84 27.20
C THR A 89 2.44 6.26 26.10
N ILE A 90 2.97 6.46 24.89
CA ILE A 90 2.19 6.73 23.67
C ILE A 90 2.14 5.45 22.85
N TYR A 91 0.93 4.98 22.56
CA TYR A 91 0.69 3.77 21.77
C TYR A 91 0.43 4.12 20.31
N ASP A 92 0.98 3.32 19.41
CA ASP A 92 0.65 3.31 17.99
C ASP A 92 -0.76 2.73 17.76
N CYS A 93 -1.35 3.00 16.62
CA CYS A 93 -2.56 2.31 16.18
C CYS A 93 -2.24 0.90 15.66
N ASP A 94 -3.28 0.09 15.57
CA ASP A 94 -3.26 -1.14 14.80
C ASP A 94 -3.83 -0.86 13.42
N GLY A 95 -2.95 -0.66 12.44
CA GLY A 95 -3.34 -0.35 11.07
C GLY A 95 -4.24 -1.41 10.44
N LEU A 96 -4.20 -2.66 10.91
CA LEU A 96 -5.06 -3.75 10.41
C LEU A 96 -6.46 -3.73 11.04
N ASN A 97 -6.60 -3.16 12.23
CA ASN A 97 -7.86 -3.11 12.98
C ASN A 97 -8.62 -1.79 12.82
N HIS A 98 -8.12 -0.80 12.07
CA HIS A 98 -9.07 0.20 11.57
C HIS A 98 -10.03 -0.53 10.65
N SER A 99 -11.28 -0.64 11.10
CA SER A 99 -12.31 -1.44 10.46
C SER A 99 -12.26 -1.31 8.94
N LEU A 100 -12.01 -2.44 8.25
CA LEU A 100 -12.06 -2.56 6.79
C LEU A 100 -13.41 -2.13 6.19
N TYR A 101 -14.43 -1.92 7.04
CA TYR A 101 -15.75 -1.42 6.69
C TYR A 101 -15.89 0.11 6.78
N LYS A 102 -14.94 0.83 7.39
CA LYS A 102 -14.95 2.28 7.40
C LYS A 102 -14.38 2.80 6.09
N THR A 103 -15.14 3.64 5.41
CA THR A 103 -14.60 4.52 4.37
C THR A 103 -13.53 5.40 5.01
N PHE A 104 -12.29 5.24 4.57
CA PHE A 104 -11.22 6.17 4.87
C PHE A 104 -11.02 7.08 3.65
N PRO A 105 -10.91 8.39 3.87
CA PRO A 105 -10.73 9.34 2.79
C PRO A 105 -9.29 9.22 2.29
N ILE A 106 -9.11 9.05 0.98
CA ILE A 106 -7.84 9.30 0.30
C ILE A 106 -8.18 9.99 -1.01
N HIS A 107 -7.54 11.12 -1.26
CA HIS A 107 -7.86 11.96 -2.41
C HIS A 107 -7.61 11.20 -3.72
N SER A 108 -8.58 11.17 -4.62
CA SER A 108 -8.54 10.42 -5.88
C SER A 108 -7.29 10.75 -6.70
N ARG A 109 -6.93 12.05 -6.72
CA ARG A 109 -5.72 12.55 -7.38
C ARG A 109 -4.43 11.92 -6.87
N ILE A 110 -4.28 11.66 -5.57
CA ILE A 110 -3.08 11.00 -5.01
C ILE A 110 -2.93 9.60 -5.61
N ILE A 111 -4.03 8.86 -5.75
CA ILE A 111 -4.03 7.53 -6.37
C ILE A 111 -3.60 7.65 -7.84
N ALA A 112 -4.13 8.64 -8.57
CA ALA A 112 -3.78 8.88 -9.98
C ALA A 112 -2.29 9.22 -10.16
N ILE A 113 -1.76 10.16 -9.35
CA ILE A 113 -0.34 10.53 -9.32
C ILE A 113 0.51 9.28 -9.06
N THR A 114 0.17 8.52 -8.02
CA THR A 114 0.94 7.33 -7.62
C THR A 114 0.94 6.28 -8.73
N ARG A 115 -0.20 6.03 -9.38
CA ARG A 115 -0.29 5.09 -10.50
C ARG A 115 0.56 5.50 -11.69
N LEU A 116 0.58 6.79 -12.04
CA LEU A 116 1.39 7.30 -13.15
C LEU A 116 2.89 7.14 -12.86
N ILE A 117 3.32 7.49 -11.65
CA ILE A 117 4.72 7.33 -11.25
C ILE A 117 5.08 5.83 -11.17
N HIS A 118 4.21 5.01 -10.59
CA HIS A 118 4.43 3.56 -10.44
C HIS A 118 4.59 2.83 -11.78
N ALA A 119 3.94 3.33 -12.84
CA ALA A 119 4.10 2.77 -14.18
C ALA A 119 5.52 2.95 -14.76
N HIS A 120 6.29 3.90 -14.23
CA HIS A 120 7.64 4.22 -14.69
C HIS A 120 8.73 3.78 -13.71
N SER A 121 8.46 3.90 -12.40
CA SER A 121 9.37 3.50 -11.33
C SER A 121 8.59 2.81 -10.22
N THR A 122 9.07 1.65 -9.77
CA THR A 122 8.44 0.94 -8.66
C THR A 122 8.37 1.86 -7.44
N LEU A 123 7.19 1.91 -6.83
CA LEU A 123 6.91 2.71 -5.65
C LEU A 123 6.41 1.81 -4.52
N SER A 124 6.90 2.08 -3.32
CA SER A 124 6.30 1.63 -2.07
C SER A 124 5.51 2.78 -1.46
N ILE A 125 4.27 2.50 -1.04
CA ILE A 125 3.48 3.47 -0.27
C ILE A 125 3.91 3.32 1.19
N ILE A 126 4.50 4.37 1.74
CA ILE A 126 5.01 4.38 3.12
C ILE A 126 3.91 4.84 4.05
N GLU A 127 3.27 5.97 3.73
CA GLU A 127 2.12 6.48 4.48
C GLU A 127 1.07 7.06 3.52
N GLY A 128 -0.20 6.87 3.86
CA GLY A 128 -1.35 7.42 3.14
C GLY A 128 -2.27 8.17 4.09
N PHE A 129 -3.53 7.74 4.19
CA PHE A 129 -4.39 8.18 5.29
C PHE A 129 -3.82 7.69 6.62
N CYS A 130 -3.68 8.58 7.60
CA CYS A 130 -3.22 8.22 8.95
C CYS A 130 -4.27 8.62 9.99
N CYS A 131 -4.55 7.76 10.96
CA CYS A 131 -5.44 8.14 12.05
C CYS A 131 -4.71 9.06 13.06
N HIS A 132 -5.47 9.80 13.88
CA HIS A 132 -4.90 10.69 14.90
C HIS A 132 -3.92 9.98 15.85
N LYS A 133 -4.22 8.73 16.24
CA LYS A 133 -3.37 7.94 17.13
C LYS A 133 -2.00 7.68 16.48
N HIS A 134 -2.00 7.27 15.22
CA HIS A 134 -0.78 7.02 14.46
C HIS A 134 0.03 8.28 14.24
N VAL A 135 -0.61 9.38 13.82
CA VAL A 135 0.07 10.68 13.62
C VAL A 135 0.74 11.15 14.91
N ARG A 136 0.05 11.03 16.05
CA ARG A 136 0.63 11.39 17.36
C ARG A 136 1.83 10.51 17.71
N PHE A 137 1.74 9.21 17.45
CA PHE A 137 2.82 8.26 17.66
C PHE A 137 4.05 8.58 16.78
N LEU A 138 3.85 8.82 15.49
CA LEU A 138 4.93 9.19 14.57
C LEU A 138 5.63 10.49 14.99
N LYS A 139 4.86 11.53 15.35
CA LYS A 139 5.42 12.79 15.87
C LYS A 139 6.26 12.58 17.12
N ALA A 140 5.78 11.78 18.07
CA ALA A 140 6.54 11.42 19.28
C ALA A 140 7.81 10.63 18.96
N SER A 141 7.82 9.89 17.84
CA SER A 141 8.99 9.16 17.32
C SER A 141 10.01 10.06 16.59
N GLY A 142 9.79 11.38 16.52
CA GLY A 142 10.61 12.32 15.75
C GLY A 142 10.35 12.31 14.25
N LYS A 143 9.32 11.59 13.78
CA LYS A 143 8.91 11.59 12.36
C LYS A 143 7.91 12.73 12.13
N ASN A 144 8.32 13.70 11.32
CA ASN A 144 7.43 14.78 10.90
C ASN A 144 6.61 14.35 9.69
N LEU A 145 5.30 14.24 9.90
CA LEU A 145 4.32 13.94 8.87
C LEU A 145 3.32 15.09 8.78
N SER A 146 2.91 15.45 7.55
CA SER A 146 1.91 16.49 7.32
C SER A 146 0.57 16.14 7.98
N ASN A 147 -0.10 17.13 8.57
CA ASN A 147 -1.44 16.90 9.12
C ASN A 147 -2.47 16.56 8.03
N LYS A 148 -2.18 16.83 6.76
CA LYS A 148 -3.06 16.47 5.63
C LYS A 148 -3.28 14.95 5.50
N HIS A 149 -2.40 14.13 6.08
CA HIS A 149 -2.61 12.67 6.16
C HIS A 149 -3.86 12.29 6.99
N LEU A 150 -4.28 13.13 7.95
CA LEU A 150 -5.47 12.91 8.78
C LEU A 150 -6.78 12.93 7.98
N GLU A 151 -6.79 13.62 6.84
CA GLU A 151 -7.95 13.73 5.95
C GLU A 151 -7.72 13.03 4.60
N GLY A 152 -6.60 12.31 4.43
CA GLY A 152 -6.29 11.63 3.17
C GLY A 152 -5.88 12.57 2.05
N ASN A 153 -5.37 13.76 2.39
CA ASN A 153 -4.94 14.79 1.45
C ASN A 153 -3.42 14.84 1.28
N ALA A 154 -2.71 13.84 1.79
CA ALA A 154 -1.28 13.67 1.59
C ALA A 154 -0.90 12.18 1.54
N ALA A 155 0.25 11.89 0.94
CA ALA A 155 0.86 10.57 0.91
C ALA A 155 2.39 10.70 0.91
N LEU A 156 3.05 9.70 1.51
CA LEU A 156 4.49 9.52 1.47
C LEU A 156 4.78 8.23 0.72
N LEU A 157 5.53 8.37 -0.36
CA LEU A 157 5.96 7.27 -1.22
C LEU A 157 7.46 7.12 -1.15
N PHE A 158 7.96 5.94 -1.50
CA PHE A 158 9.38 5.65 -1.61
C PHE A 158 9.67 4.97 -2.94
N SER A 159 10.77 5.38 -3.59
CA SER A 159 11.36 4.68 -4.72
C SER A 159 12.81 4.34 -4.40
N ASP A 160 13.23 3.13 -4.78
CA ASP A 160 14.62 2.69 -4.75
C ASP A 160 15.46 3.36 -5.84
N LYS A 161 14.81 3.95 -6.85
CA LYS A 161 15.44 4.74 -7.90
C LYS A 161 15.49 6.22 -7.54
N GLU A 162 16.54 6.88 -8.02
CA GLU A 162 16.61 8.32 -7.98
C GLU A 162 15.62 8.92 -9.00
N LEU A 163 14.69 9.73 -8.50
CA LEU A 163 13.70 10.43 -9.32
C LEU A 163 14.08 11.91 -9.37
N SER A 164 14.17 12.48 -10.57
CA SER A 164 14.34 13.93 -10.74
C SER A 164 12.99 14.63 -10.89
N VAL A 165 12.98 15.93 -10.61
CA VAL A 165 11.81 16.79 -10.78
C VAL A 165 11.37 16.84 -12.25
N GLU A 166 12.32 16.83 -13.19
CA GLU A 166 12.05 16.82 -14.63
C GLU A 166 11.37 15.53 -15.07
N THR A 167 11.82 14.38 -14.54
CA THR A 167 11.16 13.09 -14.78
C THR A 167 9.74 13.12 -14.25
N LEU A 168 9.52 13.60 -13.02
CA LEU A 168 8.17 13.76 -12.47
C LEU A 168 7.28 14.67 -13.33
N ARG A 169 7.82 15.81 -13.79
CA ARG A 169 7.08 16.74 -14.66
C ARG A 169 6.59 16.05 -15.93
N SER A 170 7.44 15.27 -16.59
CA SER A 170 7.06 14.53 -17.80
C SER A 170 6.00 13.45 -17.53
N ILE A 171 6.13 12.72 -16.42
CA ILE A 171 5.20 11.65 -16.02
C ILE A 171 3.82 12.21 -15.64
N LEU A 172 3.78 13.39 -15.03
CA LEU A 172 2.56 13.98 -14.48
C LEU A 172 1.85 14.93 -15.45
N HIS A 173 2.50 15.37 -16.52
CA HIS A 173 1.88 16.18 -17.56
C HIS A 173 0.56 15.58 -18.12
N PRO A 174 0.45 14.25 -18.33
CA PRO A 174 -0.80 13.60 -18.76
C PRO A 174 -1.97 13.68 -17.77
N LEU A 175 -1.77 14.13 -16.52
CA LEU A 175 -2.87 14.35 -15.56
C LEU A 175 -3.88 15.38 -16.06
N TYR A 176 -3.41 16.30 -16.91
CA TYR A 176 -4.21 17.38 -17.45
C TYR A 176 -4.51 17.13 -18.92
N LYS A 177 -5.79 17.01 -19.24
CA LYS A 177 -6.25 16.82 -20.61
C LYS A 177 -6.35 18.18 -21.29
N LYS A 178 -5.78 18.32 -22.49
CA LYS A 178 -5.79 19.57 -23.29
C LYS A 178 -7.17 20.20 -23.55
N LYS A 179 -8.28 19.47 -23.33
CA LYS A 179 -9.64 19.93 -23.63
C LYS A 179 -10.48 20.26 -22.39
N CYS A 180 -9.96 20.06 -21.19
CA CYS A 180 -10.69 20.39 -19.96
C CYS A 180 -10.30 21.79 -19.49
N LEU A 181 -11.30 22.60 -19.16
CA LEU A 181 -11.08 23.84 -18.42
C LEU A 181 -10.89 23.48 -16.96
N TYR A 182 -9.78 23.95 -16.37
CA TYR A 182 -9.47 23.75 -14.96
C TYR A 182 -9.64 25.09 -14.22
N PRO A 183 -10.19 25.08 -13.00
CA PRO A 183 -10.39 26.29 -12.18
C PRO A 183 -9.08 26.87 -11.61
N CYS A 184 -7.95 26.19 -11.82
CA CYS A 184 -6.65 26.54 -11.28
C CYS A 184 -5.56 26.35 -12.34
N SER A 185 -4.41 26.99 -12.14
CA SER A 185 -3.25 26.79 -13.01
C SER A 185 -2.73 25.35 -12.89
N ILE A 186 -2.59 24.71 -14.05
CA ILE A 186 -2.08 23.33 -14.19
C ILE A 186 -0.61 23.30 -14.61
N GLU A 187 0.01 24.46 -14.82
CA GLU A 187 1.42 24.56 -15.17
C GLU A 187 2.29 24.24 -13.96
N PHE A 188 3.27 23.34 -14.16
CA PHE A 188 4.17 22.96 -13.10
C PHE A 188 5.28 24.00 -12.91
N ILE A 189 5.37 24.49 -11.67
CA ILE A 189 6.50 25.21 -11.12
C ILE A 189 7.43 24.19 -10.48
N THR A 190 8.73 24.30 -10.78
CA THR A 190 9.74 23.33 -10.34
C THR A 190 10.89 24.03 -9.63
N THR A 191 11.35 23.45 -8.53
CA THR A 191 12.64 23.76 -7.90
C THR A 191 13.56 22.53 -7.99
N GLU A 192 14.70 22.53 -7.29
CA GLU A 192 15.59 21.37 -7.25
C GLU A 192 14.92 20.13 -6.64
N THR A 193 14.04 20.32 -5.64
CA THR A 193 13.43 19.23 -4.88
C THR A 193 11.91 19.24 -4.93
N THR A 194 11.27 20.27 -5.49
CA THR A 194 9.81 20.36 -5.51
C THR A 194 9.25 20.49 -6.91
N LEU A 195 8.11 19.84 -7.12
CA LEU A 195 7.22 20.03 -8.25
C LEU A 195 5.86 20.44 -7.72
N SER A 196 5.32 21.58 -8.15
CA SER A 196 4.03 22.07 -7.66
C SER A 196 3.23 22.75 -8.75
N ASN A 197 1.92 22.77 -8.57
CA ASN A 197 1.01 23.71 -9.20
C ASN A 197 -0.06 24.12 -8.18
N GLU A 198 -1.18 24.68 -8.61
CA GLU A 198 -2.25 25.07 -7.69
C GLU A 198 -3.05 23.88 -7.12
N GLU A 199 -2.97 22.70 -7.74
CA GLU A 199 -3.68 21.49 -7.28
C GLU A 199 -2.90 20.74 -6.20
N PHE A 200 -1.59 20.56 -6.38
CA PHE A 200 -0.76 19.78 -5.45
C PHE A 200 0.70 20.20 -5.47
N ILE A 201 1.43 19.76 -4.44
CA ILE A 201 2.89 19.82 -4.35
C ILE A 201 3.45 18.42 -4.11
N ILE A 202 4.56 18.11 -4.78
CA ILE A 202 5.39 16.94 -4.56
C ILE A 202 6.77 17.43 -4.13
N THR A 203 7.23 16.97 -2.97
CA THR A 203 8.58 17.24 -2.46
C THR A 203 9.39 15.95 -2.47
N LEU A 204 10.56 16.01 -3.09
CA LEU A 204 11.55 14.95 -3.13
C LEU A 204 12.48 15.07 -1.93
N ILE A 205 12.63 13.98 -1.19
CA ILE A 205 13.57 13.88 -0.06
C ILE A 205 14.53 12.74 -0.39
N ARG A 206 15.78 13.11 -0.71
CA ARG A 206 16.83 12.16 -1.06
C ARG A 206 17.42 11.55 0.21
N GLU A 207 17.41 10.23 0.32
CA GLU A 207 18.08 9.49 1.37
C GLU A 207 19.05 8.46 0.78
N ASN A 208 20.01 7.97 1.57
CA ASN A 208 21.07 7.07 1.09
C ASN A 208 20.58 5.79 0.40
N LYS A 209 19.31 5.41 0.59
CA LYS A 209 18.71 4.18 0.07
C LYS A 209 17.67 4.41 -1.04
N GLY A 210 17.38 5.66 -1.40
CA GLY A 210 16.37 5.97 -2.40
C GLY A 210 15.78 7.36 -2.24
N THR A 211 14.65 7.60 -2.90
CA THR A 211 13.98 8.91 -2.88
C THR A 211 12.59 8.77 -2.29
N TYR A 212 12.30 9.56 -1.26
CA TYR A 212 10.94 9.74 -0.77
C TYR A 212 10.23 10.83 -1.56
N LEU A 213 8.94 10.62 -1.80
CA LEU A 213 8.06 11.58 -2.45
C LEU A 213 6.93 11.92 -1.49
N ALA A 214 6.94 13.12 -0.94
CA ALA A 214 5.85 13.66 -0.15
C ALA A 214 4.88 14.39 -1.08
N ILE A 215 3.68 13.84 -1.26
CA ILE A 215 2.60 14.44 -2.03
C ILE A 215 1.66 15.14 -1.06
N GLU A 216 1.33 16.39 -1.32
CA GLU A 216 0.26 17.09 -0.62
C GLU A 216 -0.71 17.77 -1.59
N MET A 217 -2.00 17.59 -1.34
CA MET A 217 -3.04 18.31 -2.06
C MET A 217 -3.17 19.74 -1.53
N LEU A 218 -3.43 20.68 -2.44
CA LEU A 218 -3.62 22.10 -2.18
C LEU A 218 -5.04 22.54 -2.55
N TYR A 219 -5.57 22.00 -3.65
CA TYR A 219 -6.89 22.31 -4.15
C TYR A 219 -7.61 21.05 -4.63
N ASP A 220 -8.88 20.91 -4.25
CA ASP A 220 -9.74 19.82 -4.69
C ASP A 220 -10.54 20.28 -5.92
N LEU A 221 -10.15 19.75 -7.08
CA LEU A 221 -10.80 20.05 -8.36
C LEU A 221 -12.20 19.46 -8.50
N GLU A 222 -12.52 18.37 -7.79
CA GLU A 222 -13.85 17.74 -7.85
C GLU A 222 -14.87 18.59 -7.09
N ASN A 223 -14.46 19.16 -5.95
CA ASN A 223 -15.30 19.99 -5.09
C ASN A 223 -15.07 21.50 -5.27
N ALA A 224 -14.18 21.91 -6.17
CA ALA A 224 -13.83 23.30 -6.46
C ALA A 224 -13.52 24.15 -5.22
N GLN A 225 -12.70 23.61 -4.32
CA GLN A 225 -12.36 24.27 -3.06
C GLN A 225 -10.91 24.01 -2.62
N PRO A 226 -10.28 24.93 -1.87
CA PRO A 226 -8.99 24.68 -1.26
C PRO A 226 -9.06 23.52 -0.27
N VAL A 227 -8.01 22.70 -0.26
CA VAL A 227 -7.86 21.63 0.73
C VAL A 227 -7.51 22.25 2.08
N ARG A 228 -8.35 21.98 3.08
CA ARG A 228 -8.09 22.44 4.45
C ARG A 228 -6.92 21.67 5.06
N VAL A 229 -6.14 22.36 5.88
CA VAL A 229 -5.12 21.72 6.71
C VAL A 229 -5.74 21.44 8.08
N PRO A 230 -5.82 20.18 8.51
CA PRO A 230 -6.34 19.86 9.83
C PRO A 230 -5.51 20.55 10.93
N PRO A 231 -6.14 21.03 12.01
CA PRO A 231 -5.42 21.55 13.16
C PRO A 231 -4.49 20.46 13.70
N SER A 232 -3.33 20.89 14.21
CA SER A 232 -2.38 19.94 14.79
C SER A 232 -3.04 19.26 15.99
N PRO A 233 -3.02 17.92 16.12
CA PRO A 233 -3.62 17.20 17.24
C PRO A 233 -2.93 17.46 18.61
N LEU A 234 -2.09 18.49 18.69
CA LEU A 234 -1.33 18.93 19.87
C LEU A 234 -1.61 20.40 20.24
N SER A 235 -2.50 21.10 19.50
CA SER A 235 -3.03 22.41 19.91
C SER A 235 -4.25 22.27 20.79
#